data_AF-A0A4U0UXU4-F1
#
_entry.id   AF-A0A4U0UXU4-F1
#
_cell.length_a   1.000
_cell.length_b   1.000
_cell.length_c   1.000
_cell.angle_alpha   90.00
_cell.angle_beta   90.00
_cell.angle_gamma   90.00
#
_symmetry.space_group_name_H-M   'P 1'
#
loop_
_entity.id
_entity.type
_entity.pdbx_description
1 polymer ?
#
loop_
_entity_poly.entity_id
_entity_poly.type
_entity_poly.pdbx_seq_one_letter_code
_entity_poly.pdbx_strand_id
1 'polypeptide(L)' 'KSELSHENVREKGHVPLARAGKEEEMGMAVLFLTRNEYVNGQILAVDGGVLNVVSS' A
#
# COMPACT_ATOMS: atom_id res chain seq x y z
N LYS A 1 -15.25 3.98 -1.14
CA LYS A 1 -13.87 3.61 -0.73
C LYS A 1 -12.91 3.52 -1.92
N SER A 2 -13.40 3.52 -3.16
CA SER A 2 -12.64 3.60 -4.42
C SER A 2 -12.48 5.03 -4.98
N GLU A 3 -13.18 6.02 -4.43
CA GLU A 3 -13.14 7.42 -4.89
C GLU A 3 -12.73 8.36 -3.75
N LEU A 4 -11.55 8.14 -3.16
CA LEU A 4 -10.90 9.21 -2.39
C LEU A 4 -10.26 10.14 -3.42
N SER A 5 -10.72 11.39 -3.51
CA SER A 5 -10.05 12.39 -4.34
C SER A 5 -8.58 12.51 -3.91
N HIS A 6 -7.68 12.73 -4.86
CA HIS A 6 -6.25 12.89 -4.59
C HIS A 6 -5.95 13.98 -3.54
N GLU A 7 -6.82 14.98 -3.44
CA GLU A 7 -6.76 16.08 -2.50
C GLU A 7 -6.85 15.59 -1.04
N ASN A 8 -7.78 14.67 -0.74
CA ASN A 8 -7.98 14.10 0.60
C ASN A 8 -6.81 13.23 1.07
N VAL A 9 -5.93 12.79 0.15
CA VAL A 9 -4.75 11.98 0.48
C VAL A 9 -3.56 12.87 0.82
N ARG A 10 -3.41 14.02 0.15
CA ARG A 10 -2.37 15.01 0.46
C ARG A 10 -2.57 15.64 1.83
N GLU A 11 -3.82 15.90 2.23
CA GLU A 11 -4.14 16.45 3.56
C GLU A 11 -3.76 15.52 4.72
N LYS A 12 -3.73 14.20 4.49
CA LYS A 12 -3.38 13.23 5.53
C LYS A 12 -1.89 13.21 5.87
N GLY A 13 -1.02 13.91 5.14
CA GLY A 13 0.40 14.15 5.50
C GLY A 13 1.31 12.92 5.65
N HIS A 14 0.78 11.71 5.61
CA HIS A 14 1.48 10.48 6.01
C HIS A 14 1.57 9.42 4.90
N VAL A 15 1.15 9.72 3.67
CA VAL A 15 1.29 8.80 2.52
C VAL A 15 2.40 9.30 1.60
N PRO A 16 3.63 8.74 1.64
CA PRO A 16 4.73 9.13 0.76
C PRO A 16 4.37 9.13 -0.73
N LEU A 17 3.57 8.15 -1.16
CA LEU A 17 3.14 8.02 -2.55
C LEU A 17 2.10 9.09 -2.98
N ALA A 18 1.62 9.93 -2.05
CA ALA A 18 0.74 11.09 -2.29
C ALA A 18 -0.56 10.79 -3.07
N ARG A 19 -1.01 9.54 -3.08
CA ARG A 19 -2.28 9.11 -3.68
C ARG A 19 -2.81 7.85 -3.01
N ALA A 20 -4.08 7.55 -3.23
CA ALA A 20 -4.64 6.27 -2.85
C ALA A 20 -3.99 5.13 -3.65
N GLY A 21 -3.83 3.98 -3.00
CA GLY A 21 -3.50 2.73 -3.68
C GLY A 21 -4.67 2.27 -4.55
N LYS A 22 -4.35 1.67 -5.69
CA LYS A 22 -5.33 1.11 -6.62
C LYS A 22 -5.56 -0.37 -6.35
N GLU A 23 -6.71 -0.89 -6.76
CA GLU A 23 -7.07 -2.31 -6.59
C GLU A 23 -6.09 -3.22 -7.36
N GLU A 24 -5.62 -2.78 -8.53
CA GLU A 24 -4.65 -3.51 -9.34
C GLU A 24 -3.30 -3.66 -8.62
N GLU A 25 -2.89 -2.68 -7.83
CA GLU A 25 -1.63 -2.72 -7.09
C GLU A 25 -1.69 -3.74 -5.95
N MET A 26 -2.85 -3.87 -5.31
CA MET A 26 -3.11 -4.91 -4.31
C MET A 26 -3.09 -6.29 -4.97
N GLY A 27 -3.76 -6.43 -6.13
CA GLY A 27 -3.79 -7.68 -6.89
C GLY A 27 -2.39 -8.12 -7.36
N MET A 28 -1.58 -7.17 -7.83
CA MET A 28 -0.20 -7.45 -8.24
C MET A 28 0.68 -7.91 -7.07
N ALA A 29 0.52 -7.33 -5.87
CA ALA A 29 1.24 -7.79 -4.69
C ALA A 29 0.89 -9.25 -4.33
N VAL A 30 -0.39 -9.63 -4.44
CA VAL A 30 -0.84 -11.02 -4.22
C VAL A 30 -0.27 -11.94 -5.30
N LEU A 31 -0.36 -11.57 -6.59
CA LEU A 31 0.20 -12.35 -7.69
C LEU A 31 1.72 -12.54 -7.59
N PHE A 32 2.44 -11.56 -7.07
CA PHE A 32 3.87 -11.70 -6.79
C PHE A 32 4.12 -12.75 -5.70
N LEU A 33 3.37 -12.69 -4.59
CA LEU A 33 3.52 -13.61 -3.47
C LEU A 33 3.12 -15.06 -3.83
N THR A 34 2.14 -15.25 -4.72
CA THR A 34 1.71 -16.59 -5.15
C THR A 34 2.79 -17.35 -5.92
N ARG A 35 3.85 -16.67 -6.37
CA ARG A 35 4.98 -17.25 -7.09
C ARG A 35 6.20 -17.52 -6.20
N ASN A 36 6.10 -17.31 -4.90
CA ASN A 36 7.19 -17.54 -3.95
C ASN A 36 6.79 -18.60 -2.91
N GLU A 37 7.42 -19.77 -2.97
CA GLU A 37 7.11 -20.91 -2.11
C GLU A 37 7.84 -20.88 -0.75
N TYR A 38 8.80 -19.97 -0.57
CA TYR A 38 9.65 -19.92 0.63
C TYR A 38 9.31 -18.77 1.58
N VAL A 39 8.56 -17.78 1.12
CA VAL A 39 8.09 -16.66 1.96
C VAL A 39 6.83 -17.07 2.71
N ASN A 40 6.90 -17.08 4.04
CA ASN A 40 5.77 -17.40 4.92
C ASN A 40 5.78 -16.57 6.21
N GLY A 41 4.63 -16.49 6.87
CA GLY A 41 4.49 -15.86 8.20
C GLY A 41 4.75 -14.35 8.28
N GLN A 42 4.93 -13.67 7.14
CA GLN A 42 5.22 -12.23 7.10
C GLN A 42 3.95 -11.40 6.93
N ILE A 43 3.96 -10.20 7.50
CA ILE A 43 2.97 -9.16 7.22
C ILE A 43 3.60 -8.18 6.22
N LEU A 44 3.04 -8.11 5.01
CA LEU A 44 3.48 -7.17 3.97
C LEU A 44 2.53 -5.98 3.91
N ALA A 45 3.05 -4.79 4.19
CA ALA A 45 2.30 -3.55 4.03
C ALA A 45 2.30 -3.09 2.56
N VAL A 46 1.11 -2.84 2.02
CA VAL A 46 0.91 -2.28 0.68
C VAL A 46 0.10 -0.99 0.84
N ASP A 47 0.76 0.08 1.26
CA ASP A 47 0.10 1.30 1.75
C ASP A 47 0.67 2.61 1.17
N GLY A 48 1.57 2.52 0.18
CA GLY A 48 2.24 3.70 -0.37
C GLY A 48 3.25 4.34 0.60
N GLY A 49 3.68 3.62 1.64
CA GLY A 49 4.74 4.02 2.57
C GLY A 49 4.25 4.60 3.90
N VAL A 50 2.96 4.45 4.24
CA VAL A 50 2.37 5.05 5.46
C VAL A 50 3.02 4.52 6.72
N LEU A 51 3.08 3.19 6.88
CA LEU A 51 3.67 2.58 8.06
C LEU A 51 5.16 2.94 8.23
N ASN A 52 5.88 3.17 7.13
CA ASN A 52 7.29 3.54 7.19
C ASN A 52 7.50 4.94 7.80
N VAL A 53 6.60 5.88 7.52
CA VAL A 53 6.65 7.24 8.08
C VAL A 53 6.09 7.30 9.50
N VAL A 54 5.10 6.47 9.83
CA VAL A 54 4.52 6.44 11.19
C VAL A 54 5.41 5.71 12.20
N SER A 55 6.29 4.82 11.74
CA SER A 55 7.22 4.06 12.59
C SER A 55 8.55 4.79 12.88
N SER A 56 8.79 5.96 12.30
CA SER A 56 9.99 6.78 12.51
C SER A 56 9.75 7.91 13.52
#